data_AF-A0AA49Q2G5-F1
#
_entry.id   AF-A0AA49Q2G5-F1
#
_cell.length_a   1.000
_cell.length_b   1.000
_cell.length_c   1.000
_cell.angle_alpha   90.00
_cell.angle_beta   90.00
_cell.angle_gamma   90.00
#
_symmetry.space_group_name_H-M   'P 1'
#
loop_
_entity.id
_entity.type
_entity.pdbx_description
1 polymer ?
#
loop_
_entity_poly.entity_id
_entity_poly.type
_entity_poly.pdbx_seq_one_letter_code
_entity_poly.pdbx_strand_id
1 'polypeptide(L)'
;MFKKNLISLLLVVIITFSSNSFAFGLSEYTSDYYANSYLNLIKEKMPFVKDMSLDSIKKNNDGSLIISMKKNKNIYKTLNVSINNGNITSVDYYVDPLGYSLGESLESNISADDAITIGEKLLENLFNEKFAYISTIKDETYLDDALKKPTIYKLLFKNTISNVLVYNSNAYVYIDSKSGDILKLKAKWLDESLYNKKKEILDANEAAKIFKDKFDPVLVYLKNNDSDFPKYGLYYISNIDYNFLGINAINGKAVDYNGDELYNDIVYIKGNSTELKSFNKIVSYEEALEIAKKEISNLKINDLNILSSKKIDKYSLTGKTAYTFNMNRTDEDLIANASVAVDEESGKAVSENIDISNNDGLFDTEGDIDRVIDYVKGIFSEKTYSLALIKNPLIYGNEKTYLFYRIYNNAIVMDNYLRIKTDKDGKIINVSINWDDAEKPCKKIVDKNVVKNIFLDEKPILYYIYSNEGKIQPVYLFKNMDYIIDASSCRKISVNEFKKNN
;
A
#
# COMPACT_ATOMS: atom_id res chain seq x y z
N MET A 1 31.81 61.61 13.37
CA MET A 1 30.33 61.58 13.27
C MET A 1 29.99 61.34 11.80
N PHE A 2 29.02 60.47 11.47
CA PHE A 2 28.66 59.97 10.11
C PHE A 2 29.43 58.78 9.51
N LYS A 3 29.66 57.70 10.27
CA LYS A 3 29.99 56.38 9.66
C LYS A 3 29.30 55.15 10.27
N LYS A 4 28.27 55.34 11.10
CA LYS A 4 27.50 54.23 11.72
C LYS A 4 26.02 54.12 11.31
N ASN A 5 25.49 55.06 10.51
CA ASN A 5 24.06 55.04 10.10
C ASN A 5 23.78 54.65 8.65
N LEU A 6 24.80 54.35 7.82
CA LEU A 6 24.56 53.93 6.43
C LEU A 6 24.41 52.41 6.25
N ILE A 7 25.02 51.60 7.14
CA ILE A 7 24.97 50.13 7.03
C ILE A 7 23.63 49.59 7.58
N SER A 8 23.04 50.24 8.60
CA SER A 8 21.73 49.85 9.13
C SER A 8 20.58 50.18 8.16
N LEU A 9 20.71 51.25 7.37
CA LEU A 9 19.71 51.61 6.36
C LEU A 9 19.75 50.68 5.14
N LEU A 10 20.94 50.18 4.76
CA LEU A 10 21.07 49.22 3.66
C LEU A 10 20.55 47.82 4.05
N LEU A 11 20.72 47.41 5.32
CA LEU A 11 20.26 46.10 5.80
C LEU A 11 18.73 46.03 5.96
N VAL A 12 18.08 47.12 6.35
CA VAL A 12 16.60 47.16 6.46
C VAL A 12 15.93 47.19 5.08
N VAL A 13 16.59 47.77 4.06
CA VAL A 13 16.09 47.72 2.66
C VAL A 13 16.30 46.34 2.02
N ILE A 14 17.32 45.58 2.42
CA ILE A 14 17.52 44.20 1.95
C ILE A 14 16.57 43.21 2.66
N ILE A 15 16.23 43.44 3.93
CA ILE A 15 15.31 42.56 4.69
C ILE A 15 13.82 42.83 4.35
N THR A 16 13.47 44.03 3.88
CA THR A 16 12.10 44.31 3.39
C THR A 16 11.86 43.90 1.93
N PHE A 17 12.91 43.50 1.20
CA PHE A 17 12.79 42.83 -0.11
C PHE A 17 12.88 41.29 -0.04
N SER A 18 13.22 40.70 1.11
CA SER A 18 13.23 39.24 1.30
C SER A 18 12.03 38.69 2.09
N SER A 19 11.05 39.54 2.44
CA SER A 19 9.83 39.15 3.15
C SER A 19 8.54 39.57 2.45
N ASN A 20 8.63 40.19 1.29
CA ASN A 20 7.58 40.12 0.29
C ASN A 20 8.01 39.10 -0.77
N SER A 21 7.45 37.89 -0.68
CA SER A 21 7.33 36.97 -1.80
C SER A 21 6.39 37.62 -2.84
N PHE A 22 6.84 38.73 -3.43
CA PHE A 22 6.20 39.34 -4.57
C PHE A 22 6.33 38.34 -5.70
N ALA A 23 5.18 37.79 -6.08
CA ALA A 23 4.94 37.08 -7.31
C ALA A 23 5.37 37.96 -8.49
N PHE A 24 6.66 37.95 -8.84
CA PHE A 24 7.17 38.49 -10.08
C PHE A 24 7.81 37.35 -10.87
N GLY A 25 6.95 36.77 -11.70
CA GLY A 25 7.22 35.74 -12.69
C GLY A 25 5.94 35.39 -13.45
N LEU A 26 5.05 36.37 -13.65
CA LEU A 26 3.75 36.23 -14.30
C LEU A 26 3.59 37.35 -15.33
N SER A 27 4.24 37.23 -16.50
CA SER A 27 4.00 38.19 -17.59
C SER A 27 3.89 37.61 -18.99
N GLU A 28 4.11 36.32 -19.21
CA GLU A 28 3.81 35.70 -20.51
C GLU A 28 2.57 34.79 -20.50
N TYR A 29 2.27 34.09 -19.41
CA TYR A 29 1.13 33.14 -19.36
C TYR A 29 -0.11 33.64 -18.60
N THR A 30 -0.03 34.83 -17.99
CA THR A 30 -1.14 35.50 -17.28
C THR A 30 -1.79 36.62 -18.07
N SER A 31 -1.37 36.87 -19.31
CA SER A 31 -2.18 37.75 -20.16
C SER A 31 -3.56 37.09 -20.32
N ASP A 32 -4.62 37.88 -20.22
CA ASP A 32 -6.01 37.43 -20.40
C ASP A 32 -6.17 36.60 -21.68
N TYR A 33 -5.34 36.86 -22.70
CA TYR A 33 -5.27 36.12 -23.95
C TYR A 33 -4.94 34.62 -23.77
N TYR A 34 -3.88 34.26 -23.03
CA TYR A 34 -3.51 32.85 -22.81
C TYR A 34 -4.49 32.14 -21.88
N ALA A 35 -4.99 32.83 -20.85
CA ALA A 35 -6.05 32.30 -19.98
C ALA A 35 -7.31 31.97 -20.79
N ASN A 36 -7.74 32.87 -21.68
CA ASN A 36 -8.88 32.64 -22.57
C ASN A 36 -8.66 31.49 -23.55
N SER A 37 -7.44 31.33 -24.08
CA SER A 37 -7.09 30.21 -24.96
C SER A 37 -7.26 28.86 -24.26
N TYR A 38 -6.73 28.70 -23.04
CA TYR A 38 -6.89 27.45 -22.28
C TYR A 38 -8.32 27.19 -21.83
N LEU A 39 -9.07 28.24 -21.46
CA LEU A 39 -10.50 28.11 -21.13
C LEU A 39 -11.32 27.67 -22.34
N ASN A 40 -11.02 28.20 -23.53
CA ASN A 40 -11.67 27.78 -24.77
C ASN A 40 -11.37 26.31 -25.07
N LEU A 41 -10.11 25.88 -24.97
CA LEU A 41 -9.71 24.47 -25.12
C LEU A 41 -10.49 23.57 -24.14
N ILE A 42 -10.55 23.95 -22.86
CA ILE A 42 -11.29 23.20 -21.83
C ILE A 42 -12.77 23.07 -22.22
N LYS A 43 -13.42 24.15 -22.64
CA LYS A 43 -14.84 24.17 -22.98
C LYS A 43 -15.14 23.45 -24.30
N GLU A 44 -14.22 23.46 -25.24
CA GLU A 44 -14.29 22.68 -26.48
C GLU A 44 -14.21 21.18 -26.18
N LYS A 45 -13.25 20.77 -25.33
CA LYS A 45 -13.01 19.38 -24.97
C LYS A 45 -14.04 18.82 -23.98
N MET A 46 -14.61 19.68 -23.13
CA MET A 46 -15.65 19.36 -22.16
C MET A 46 -16.85 20.32 -22.28
N PRO A 47 -17.74 20.15 -23.28
CA PRO A 47 -18.86 21.05 -23.48
C PRO A 47 -19.82 21.17 -22.29
N PHE A 48 -19.87 20.15 -21.43
CA PHE A 48 -20.71 20.14 -20.22
C PHE A 48 -20.25 21.12 -19.12
N VAL A 49 -19.06 21.73 -19.25
CA VAL A 49 -18.56 22.77 -18.32
C VAL A 49 -18.63 24.20 -18.89
N LYS A 50 -19.34 24.40 -20.02
CA LYS A 50 -19.40 25.70 -20.72
C LYS A 50 -19.86 26.88 -19.84
N ASP A 51 -20.71 26.61 -18.86
CA ASP A 51 -21.29 27.58 -17.92
C ASP A 51 -20.42 27.83 -16.68
N MET A 52 -19.30 27.12 -16.55
CA MET A 52 -18.32 27.34 -15.48
C MET A 52 -17.41 28.54 -15.82
N SER A 53 -17.02 29.25 -14.78
CA SER A 53 -16.14 30.41 -14.81
C SER A 53 -14.79 30.07 -14.17
N LEU A 54 -13.74 30.78 -14.57
CA LEU A 54 -12.42 30.64 -13.99
C LEU A 54 -12.45 31.03 -12.50
N ASP A 55 -11.87 30.18 -11.66
CA ASP A 55 -11.69 30.42 -10.23
C ASP A 55 -10.22 30.77 -9.93
N SER A 56 -9.28 29.95 -10.41
CA SER A 56 -7.85 30.24 -10.29
C SER A 56 -7.00 29.55 -11.35
N ILE A 57 -5.80 30.09 -11.59
CA ILE A 57 -4.75 29.46 -12.40
C ILE A 57 -3.48 29.43 -11.55
N LYS A 58 -2.86 28.26 -11.44
CA LYS A 58 -1.58 28.05 -10.75
C LYS A 58 -0.58 27.43 -11.71
N LYS A 59 0.63 27.97 -11.78
CA LYS A 59 1.75 27.38 -12.50
C LYS A 59 2.60 26.55 -11.55
N ASN A 60 2.94 25.33 -11.96
CA ASN A 60 3.86 24.45 -11.25
C ASN A 60 5.31 24.72 -11.67
N ASN A 61 6.26 24.22 -10.89
CA ASN A 61 7.70 24.41 -11.14
C ASN A 61 8.16 23.79 -12.47
N ASP A 62 7.48 22.74 -12.94
CA ASP A 62 7.73 22.08 -14.23
C ASP A 62 7.13 22.84 -15.44
N GLY A 63 6.48 23.98 -15.20
CA GLY A 63 5.83 24.78 -16.24
C GLY A 63 4.38 24.40 -16.52
N SER A 64 3.87 23.29 -15.96
CA SER A 64 2.47 22.89 -16.11
C SER A 64 1.52 23.86 -15.40
N LEU A 65 0.29 23.94 -15.88
CA LEU A 65 -0.77 24.80 -15.36
C LEU A 65 -1.85 23.97 -14.70
N ILE A 66 -2.33 24.40 -13.54
CA ILE A 66 -3.55 23.91 -12.90
C ILE A 66 -4.60 25.01 -13.05
N ILE A 67 -5.67 24.71 -13.76
CA ILE A 67 -6.81 25.60 -13.97
C ILE A 67 -7.99 25.08 -13.17
N SER A 68 -8.44 25.88 -12.21
CA SER A 68 -9.62 25.60 -11.40
C SER A 68 -10.80 26.42 -11.92
N MET A 69 -11.94 25.78 -12.11
CA MET A 69 -13.18 26.42 -12.53
C MET A 69 -14.32 26.08 -11.56
N LYS A 70 -15.25 27.03 -11.40
CA LYS A 70 -16.46 26.88 -10.59
C LYS A 70 -17.66 27.51 -11.30
N LYS A 71 -18.86 27.05 -10.98
CA LYS A 71 -20.09 27.71 -11.44
C LYS A 71 -20.44 28.85 -10.48
N ASN A 72 -20.62 30.07 -11.02
CA ASN A 72 -20.95 31.24 -10.20
C ASN A 72 -22.19 30.98 -9.32
N LYS A 73 -22.09 31.28 -8.03
CA LYS A 73 -23.11 31.07 -6.97
C LYS A 73 -23.47 29.60 -6.68
N ASN A 74 -22.74 28.63 -7.23
CA ASN A 74 -22.99 27.20 -7.03
C ASN A 74 -21.72 26.50 -6.51
N ILE A 75 -21.63 26.27 -5.20
CA ILE A 75 -20.49 25.59 -4.55
C ILE A 75 -20.38 24.10 -4.89
N TYR A 76 -21.39 23.56 -5.58
CA TYR A 76 -21.57 22.13 -5.83
C TYR A 76 -20.92 21.62 -7.11
N LYS A 77 -20.26 22.47 -7.93
CA LYS A 77 -19.54 22.02 -9.14
C LYS A 77 -18.12 22.56 -9.16
N THR A 78 -17.15 21.66 -9.12
CA THR A 78 -15.73 22.00 -9.20
C THR A 78 -15.07 21.25 -10.36
N LEU A 79 -14.12 21.92 -10.99
CA LEU A 79 -13.29 21.36 -12.04
C LEU A 79 -11.85 21.80 -11.80
N ASN A 80 -10.93 20.85 -11.77
CA ASN A 80 -9.50 21.10 -11.84
C ASN A 80 -8.95 20.43 -13.10
N VAL A 81 -8.22 21.17 -13.91
CA VAL A 81 -7.58 20.67 -15.14
C VAL A 81 -6.09 20.95 -15.04
N SER A 82 -5.26 19.93 -15.25
CA SER A 82 -3.83 20.15 -15.49
C SER A 82 -3.55 20.22 -16.98
N ILE A 83 -2.75 21.20 -17.40
CA ILE A 83 -2.34 21.42 -18.78
C ILE A 83 -0.80 21.47 -18.83
N ASN A 84 -0.22 20.75 -19.79
CA ASN A 84 1.20 20.80 -20.08
C ASN A 84 1.40 20.92 -21.60
N ASN A 85 2.22 21.87 -22.05
CA ASN A 85 2.49 22.12 -23.47
C ASN A 85 1.23 22.22 -24.36
N GLY A 86 0.16 22.82 -23.84
CA GLY A 86 -1.11 22.96 -24.58
C GLY A 86 -2.05 21.76 -24.54
N ASN A 87 -1.63 20.64 -23.93
CA ASN A 87 -2.44 19.44 -23.81
C ASN A 87 -3.01 19.28 -22.40
N ILE A 88 -4.26 18.82 -22.29
CA ILE A 88 -4.88 18.46 -21.02
C ILE A 88 -4.23 17.16 -20.53
N THR A 89 -3.55 17.20 -19.39
CA THR A 89 -2.84 16.04 -18.82
C THR A 89 -3.61 15.35 -17.71
N SER A 90 -4.51 16.08 -17.05
CA SER A 90 -5.43 15.48 -16.07
C SER A 90 -6.67 16.34 -15.88
N VAL A 91 -7.72 15.70 -15.40
CA VAL A 91 -8.99 16.32 -15.06
C VAL A 91 -9.54 15.71 -13.78
N ASP A 92 -10.06 16.56 -12.90
CA ASP A 92 -10.84 16.18 -11.73
C ASP A 92 -12.06 17.10 -11.65
N TYR A 93 -13.19 16.56 -12.10
CA TYR A 93 -14.49 17.18 -12.11
C TYR A 93 -15.41 16.46 -11.14
N TYR A 94 -16.12 17.24 -10.33
CA TYR A 94 -17.04 16.71 -9.35
C TYR A 94 -18.27 17.59 -9.20
N VAL A 95 -19.43 16.94 -9.14
CA VAL A 95 -20.69 17.52 -8.72
C VAL A 95 -21.05 16.99 -7.32
N ASP A 96 -21.27 17.90 -6.36
CA ASP A 96 -21.74 17.54 -5.03
C ASP A 96 -23.17 16.97 -5.10
N PRO A 97 -23.38 15.70 -4.70
CA PRO A 97 -24.68 15.04 -4.77
C PRO A 97 -25.72 15.65 -3.80
N LEU A 98 -25.31 16.42 -2.78
CA LEU A 98 -26.27 17.10 -1.89
C LEU A 98 -26.91 18.34 -2.56
N GLY A 99 -26.23 18.94 -3.53
CA GLY A 99 -26.70 20.10 -4.28
C GLY A 99 -27.30 19.77 -5.66
N TYR A 100 -27.08 18.55 -6.16
CA TYR A 100 -27.73 18.05 -7.36
C TYR A 100 -29.06 17.42 -6.95
N SER A 101 -30.18 18.06 -7.30
CA SER A 101 -31.52 17.48 -7.11
C SER A 101 -31.67 16.28 -8.03
N LEU A 102 -31.16 15.15 -7.55
CA LEU A 102 -31.35 13.83 -8.08
C LEU A 102 -32.86 13.53 -7.98
N GLY A 103 -33.63 13.97 -8.97
CA GLY A 103 -35.08 13.82 -8.95
C GLY A 103 -35.48 12.37 -8.68
N GLU A 104 -36.60 12.16 -7.97
CA GLU A 104 -37.11 10.88 -7.45
C GLU A 104 -37.44 9.80 -8.51
N SER A 105 -37.07 10.03 -9.77
CA SER A 105 -37.46 9.17 -10.89
C SER A 105 -36.51 7.99 -11.03
N LEU A 106 -37.08 6.80 -10.92
CA LEU A 106 -36.43 5.49 -11.17
C LEU A 106 -36.28 5.18 -12.67
N GLU A 107 -36.82 6.03 -13.54
CA GLU A 107 -36.79 5.83 -14.99
C GLU A 107 -35.49 6.40 -15.56
N SER A 108 -34.67 5.49 -16.05
CA SER A 108 -33.46 5.79 -16.80
C SER A 108 -33.83 6.12 -18.25
N ASN A 109 -33.32 7.24 -18.76
CA ASN A 109 -33.52 7.66 -20.15
C ASN A 109 -32.35 7.28 -21.08
N ILE A 110 -31.22 6.87 -20.50
CA ILE A 110 -30.03 6.41 -21.24
C ILE A 110 -29.67 5.00 -20.80
N SER A 111 -29.37 4.11 -21.74
CA SER A 111 -28.97 2.74 -21.37
C SER A 111 -27.55 2.70 -20.77
N ALA A 112 -27.19 1.57 -20.17
CA ALA A 112 -25.82 1.34 -19.69
C ALA A 112 -24.81 1.38 -20.85
N ASP A 113 -25.16 0.86 -22.03
CA ASP A 113 -24.30 0.86 -23.21
C ASP A 113 -24.13 2.27 -23.78
N ASP A 114 -25.19 3.10 -23.73
CA ASP A 114 -25.11 4.52 -24.07
C ASP A 114 -24.17 5.26 -23.10
N ALA A 115 -24.27 4.98 -21.80
CA ALA A 115 -23.41 5.57 -20.79
C ALA A 115 -21.92 5.18 -21.00
N ILE A 116 -21.64 3.92 -21.34
CA ILE A 116 -20.30 3.47 -21.71
C ILE A 116 -19.79 4.26 -22.92
N THR A 117 -20.60 4.34 -23.98
CA THR A 117 -20.26 5.07 -25.21
C THR A 117 -20.00 6.55 -24.95
N ILE A 118 -20.79 7.20 -24.08
CA ILE A 118 -20.59 8.60 -23.68
C ILE A 118 -19.26 8.75 -22.94
N GLY A 119 -18.95 7.85 -22.00
CA GLY A 119 -17.69 7.86 -21.24
C GLY A 119 -16.46 7.68 -22.13
N GLU A 120 -16.48 6.70 -23.04
CA GLU A 120 -15.38 6.46 -23.99
C GLU A 120 -15.14 7.68 -24.87
N LYS A 121 -16.17 8.18 -25.55
CA LYS A 121 -16.05 9.35 -26.43
C LYS A 121 -15.58 10.60 -25.69
N LEU A 122 -16.01 10.79 -24.44
CA LEU A 122 -15.56 11.91 -23.62
C LEU A 122 -14.05 11.82 -23.35
N LEU A 123 -13.55 10.66 -22.92
CA LEU A 123 -12.14 10.44 -22.63
C LEU A 123 -11.28 10.50 -23.90
N GLU A 124 -11.75 9.91 -25.00
CA GLU A 124 -11.09 9.98 -26.31
C GLU A 124 -10.99 11.41 -26.82
N ASN A 125 -12.08 12.20 -26.70
CA ASN A 125 -12.04 13.61 -27.09
C ASN A 125 -11.05 14.40 -26.24
N LEU A 126 -11.05 14.19 -24.92
CA LEU A 126 -10.20 14.90 -23.96
C LEU A 126 -8.71 14.71 -24.23
N PHE A 127 -8.29 13.46 -24.45
CA PHE A 127 -6.88 13.09 -24.48
C PHE A 127 -6.36 12.70 -25.87
N ASN A 128 -7.26 12.59 -26.86
CA ASN A 128 -6.94 12.11 -28.21
C ASN A 128 -6.32 10.69 -28.22
N GLU A 129 -6.76 9.85 -27.28
CA GLU A 129 -6.27 8.48 -27.07
C GLU A 129 -7.42 7.54 -26.76
N LYS A 130 -7.24 6.25 -27.07
CA LYS A 130 -8.26 5.23 -26.82
C LYS A 130 -8.29 4.82 -25.35
N PHE A 131 -9.50 4.76 -24.80
CA PHE A 131 -9.78 4.21 -23.49
C PHE A 131 -10.62 2.95 -23.63
N ALA A 132 -10.31 1.93 -22.84
CA ALA A 132 -11.07 0.70 -22.77
C ALA A 132 -11.97 0.73 -21.53
N TYR A 133 -13.25 0.44 -21.71
CA TYR A 133 -14.17 0.12 -20.61
C TYR A 133 -13.70 -1.13 -19.86
N ILE A 134 -13.68 -1.05 -18.51
CA ILE A 134 -13.27 -2.15 -17.63
C ILE A 134 -14.48 -2.74 -16.91
N SER A 135 -15.24 -1.91 -16.21
CA SER A 135 -16.35 -2.37 -15.36
C SER A 135 -17.21 -1.23 -14.83
N THR A 136 -18.44 -1.55 -14.43
CA THR A 136 -19.26 -0.72 -13.55
C THR A 136 -18.82 -0.89 -12.10
N ILE A 137 -18.69 0.22 -11.38
CA ILE A 137 -18.33 0.26 -9.96
C ILE A 137 -19.59 0.07 -9.12
N LYS A 138 -19.57 -0.90 -8.20
CA LYS A 138 -20.63 -1.10 -7.22
C LYS A 138 -20.37 -0.23 -5.98
N ASP A 139 -21.39 0.43 -5.47
CA ASP A 139 -21.31 1.07 -4.15
C ASP A 139 -21.42 -0.02 -3.06
N GLU A 140 -20.40 -0.16 -2.23
CA GLU A 140 -20.47 -0.98 -1.02
C GLU A 140 -20.82 -0.15 0.23
N THR A 141 -20.87 1.19 0.12
CA THR A 141 -21.03 2.09 1.28
C THR A 141 -22.06 3.18 1.00
N TYR A 142 -23.32 2.95 1.36
CA TYR A 142 -24.28 4.00 1.72
C TYR A 142 -25.30 3.45 2.72
N LEU A 143 -25.54 4.21 3.79
CA LEU A 143 -26.13 3.79 5.06
C LEU A 143 -27.60 4.19 5.23
N ASP A 144 -28.33 4.49 4.15
CA ASP A 144 -29.73 4.90 4.29
C ASP A 144 -30.59 4.46 3.09
N ASP A 145 -31.27 3.32 3.26
CA ASP A 145 -32.21 2.73 2.31
C ASP A 145 -33.49 3.58 2.13
N ALA A 146 -33.70 4.61 2.96
CA ALA A 146 -34.89 5.45 2.92
C ALA A 146 -34.90 6.48 1.77
N LEU A 147 -33.77 6.72 1.12
CA LEU A 147 -33.65 7.67 0.01
C LEU A 147 -33.72 6.94 -1.34
N LYS A 148 -34.85 7.03 -2.04
CA LYS A 148 -34.95 6.62 -3.46
C LYS A 148 -34.06 7.53 -4.31
N LYS A 149 -32.94 6.99 -4.81
CA LYS A 149 -31.96 7.74 -5.63
C LYS A 149 -32.05 7.31 -7.10
N PRO A 150 -31.77 8.22 -8.05
CA PRO A 150 -31.65 7.89 -9.47
C PRO A 150 -30.44 6.97 -9.70
N THR A 151 -30.54 6.17 -10.75
CA THR A 151 -29.43 5.31 -11.17
C THR A 151 -28.28 6.20 -11.66
N ILE A 152 -27.10 6.06 -11.07
CA ILE A 152 -25.87 6.69 -11.58
C ILE A 152 -25.02 5.59 -12.17
N TYR A 153 -24.66 5.72 -13.45
CA TYR A 153 -23.70 4.82 -14.07
C TYR A 153 -22.30 5.23 -13.63
N LYS A 154 -21.70 4.45 -12.73
CA LYS A 154 -20.32 4.65 -12.25
C LYS A 154 -19.38 3.77 -13.04
N LEU A 155 -18.66 4.35 -13.99
CA LEU A 155 -17.90 3.59 -14.98
C LEU A 155 -16.39 3.74 -14.73
N LEU A 156 -15.68 2.62 -14.84
CA LEU A 156 -14.22 2.54 -14.82
C LEU A 156 -13.69 2.27 -16.23
N PHE A 157 -12.74 3.10 -16.65
CA PHE A 157 -12.00 2.98 -17.90
C PHE A 157 -10.49 2.93 -17.64
N LYS A 158 -9.72 2.43 -18.60
CA LYS A 158 -8.25 2.50 -18.61
C LYS A 158 -7.74 2.99 -19.96
N ASN A 159 -6.67 3.77 -19.93
CA ASN A 159 -5.92 4.15 -21.13
C ASN A 159 -5.35 2.90 -21.83
N THR A 160 -5.25 2.95 -23.15
CA THR A 160 -4.51 1.97 -23.96
C THR A 160 -3.37 2.60 -24.75
N ILE A 161 -2.21 1.95 -24.73
CA ILE A 161 -1.06 2.26 -25.60
C ILE A 161 -0.97 1.15 -26.63
N SER A 162 -1.17 1.47 -27.91
CA SER A 162 -1.19 0.45 -28.99
C SER A 162 -2.12 -0.74 -28.68
N ASN A 163 -3.32 -0.46 -28.16
CA ASN A 163 -4.34 -1.43 -27.70
C ASN A 163 -3.95 -2.30 -26.49
N VAL A 164 -2.86 -2.00 -25.78
CA VAL A 164 -2.46 -2.66 -24.52
C VAL A 164 -2.86 -1.76 -23.35
N LEU A 165 -3.52 -2.34 -22.36
CA LEU A 165 -4.01 -1.63 -21.17
C LEU A 165 -2.86 -1.09 -20.31
N VAL A 166 -3.04 0.11 -19.76
CA VAL A 166 -2.15 0.66 -18.72
C VAL A 166 -2.68 0.28 -17.33
N TYR A 167 -1.89 -0.46 -16.55
CA TYR A 167 -2.29 -1.06 -15.29
C TYR A 167 -2.68 -0.02 -14.21
N ASN A 168 -1.82 0.97 -13.96
CA ASN A 168 -1.99 1.96 -12.86
C ASN A 168 -2.65 3.28 -13.29
N SER A 169 -3.41 3.29 -14.38
CA SER A 169 -4.08 4.51 -14.88
C SER A 169 -5.58 4.30 -15.05
N ASN A 170 -6.31 4.60 -13.98
CA ASN A 170 -7.77 4.53 -13.97
C ASN A 170 -8.39 5.87 -14.38
N ALA A 171 -9.42 5.80 -15.22
CA ALA A 171 -10.31 6.91 -15.52
C ALA A 171 -11.72 6.57 -15.02
N TYR A 172 -12.34 7.51 -14.30
CA TYR A 172 -13.66 7.37 -13.70
C TYR A 172 -14.61 8.36 -14.37
N VAL A 173 -15.74 7.86 -14.88
CA VAL A 173 -16.80 8.70 -15.44
C VAL A 173 -18.13 8.30 -14.81
N TYR A 174 -18.77 9.23 -14.11
CA TYR A 174 -20.08 9.01 -13.50
C TYR A 174 -21.12 9.80 -14.28
N ILE A 175 -22.18 9.11 -14.70
CA ILE A 175 -23.20 9.65 -15.58
C ILE A 175 -24.58 9.48 -14.93
N ASP A 176 -25.35 10.57 -14.87
CA ASP A 176 -26.74 10.51 -14.46
C ASP A 176 -27.57 9.72 -15.48
N SER A 177 -28.23 8.64 -15.04
CA SER A 177 -29.00 7.78 -15.95
C SER A 177 -30.24 8.45 -16.56
N LYS A 178 -30.67 9.59 -16.02
CA LYS A 178 -31.86 10.32 -16.47
C LYS A 178 -31.52 11.42 -17.47
N SER A 179 -30.54 12.26 -17.17
CA SER A 179 -30.16 13.37 -18.04
C SER A 179 -29.02 13.05 -19.00
N GLY A 180 -28.20 12.03 -18.69
CA GLY A 180 -26.91 11.82 -19.34
C GLY A 180 -25.83 12.82 -18.89
N ASP A 181 -26.11 13.65 -17.88
CA ASP A 181 -25.14 14.60 -17.36
C ASP A 181 -23.93 13.88 -16.75
N ILE A 182 -22.74 14.43 -17.01
CA ILE A 182 -21.54 14.04 -16.29
C ILE A 182 -21.62 14.58 -14.87
N LEU A 183 -21.51 13.69 -13.89
CA LEU A 183 -21.53 14.02 -12.45
C LEU A 183 -20.13 13.94 -11.83
N LYS A 184 -19.26 13.10 -12.40
CA LYS A 184 -17.87 12.98 -12.00
C LYS A 184 -17.03 12.59 -13.21
N LEU A 185 -15.89 13.22 -13.35
CA LEU A 185 -14.87 12.82 -14.32
C LEU A 185 -13.52 12.95 -13.64
N LYS A 186 -12.81 11.84 -13.46
CA LYS A 186 -11.45 11.83 -12.95
C LYS A 186 -10.58 11.00 -13.88
N ALA A 187 -9.63 11.63 -14.55
CA ALA A 187 -8.77 10.93 -15.49
C ALA A 187 -7.41 11.63 -15.62
N LYS A 188 -6.40 10.85 -16.02
CA LYS A 188 -5.05 11.33 -16.29
C LYS A 188 -4.60 10.78 -17.64
N TRP A 189 -4.04 11.65 -18.46
CA TRP A 189 -3.32 11.29 -19.68
C TRP A 189 -1.90 10.84 -19.35
N LEU A 190 -1.41 9.88 -20.12
CA LEU A 190 -0.04 9.41 -20.04
C LEU A 190 0.60 9.57 -21.41
N ASP A 191 1.71 10.28 -21.45
CA ASP A 191 2.39 10.58 -22.72
C ASP A 191 3.01 9.31 -23.32
N GLU A 192 2.49 8.87 -24.46
CA GLU A 192 2.98 7.70 -25.18
C GLU A 192 4.45 7.84 -25.60
N SER A 193 4.99 9.06 -25.71
CA SER A 193 6.41 9.29 -26.02
C SER A 193 7.36 8.77 -24.94
N LEU A 194 6.86 8.57 -23.71
CA LEU A 194 7.60 7.95 -22.61
C LEU A 194 7.82 6.44 -22.83
N TYR A 195 7.14 5.85 -23.81
CA TYR A 195 7.28 4.45 -24.19
C TYR A 195 8.14 4.28 -25.46
N ASN A 196 9.21 3.49 -25.37
CA ASN A 196 10.03 3.16 -26.52
C ASN A 196 9.46 1.95 -27.29
N LYS A 197 8.60 2.24 -28.28
CA LYS A 197 7.97 1.25 -29.19
C LYS A 197 8.94 0.40 -30.01
N LYS A 198 10.24 0.74 -30.06
CA LYS A 198 11.25 0.02 -30.86
C LYS A 198 11.94 -1.13 -30.14
N LYS A 199 11.69 -1.31 -28.84
CA LYS A 199 12.28 -2.42 -28.08
C LYS A 199 11.52 -3.71 -28.36
N GLU A 200 12.26 -4.75 -28.73
CA GLU A 200 11.74 -6.11 -28.78
C GLU A 200 11.29 -6.53 -27.38
N ILE A 201 10.12 -7.16 -27.30
CA ILE A 201 9.55 -7.68 -26.05
C ILE A 201 9.45 -9.20 -26.15
N LEU A 202 9.67 -9.86 -25.02
CA LEU A 202 9.42 -11.28 -24.82
C LEU A 202 7.99 -11.63 -25.21
N ASP A 203 7.79 -12.87 -25.66
CA ASP A 203 6.43 -13.39 -25.82
C ASP A 203 5.84 -13.91 -24.49
N ALA A 204 4.53 -14.18 -24.49
CA ALA A 204 3.83 -14.66 -23.30
C ALA A 204 4.33 -16.04 -22.79
N ASN A 205 4.82 -16.90 -23.67
CA ASN A 205 5.35 -18.21 -23.29
C ASN A 205 6.74 -18.10 -22.66
N GLU A 206 7.58 -17.21 -23.18
CA GLU A 206 8.89 -16.87 -22.61
C GLU A 206 8.72 -16.26 -21.21
N ALA A 207 7.81 -15.29 -21.07
CA ALA A 207 7.48 -14.71 -19.78
C ALA A 207 6.98 -15.76 -18.78
N ALA A 208 6.14 -16.71 -19.23
CA ALA A 208 5.66 -17.81 -18.38
C ALA A 208 6.79 -18.77 -17.94
N LYS A 209 7.76 -19.08 -18.81
CA LYS A 209 8.93 -19.88 -18.46
C LYS A 209 9.79 -19.17 -17.42
N ILE A 210 10.10 -17.90 -17.64
CA ILE A 210 10.89 -17.08 -16.71
C ILE A 210 10.19 -17.00 -15.35
N PHE A 211 8.88 -16.76 -15.36
CA PHE A 211 8.09 -16.72 -14.14
C PHE A 211 8.10 -18.07 -13.43
N LYS A 212 7.92 -19.19 -14.15
CA LYS A 212 8.06 -20.54 -13.59
C LYS A 212 9.44 -20.77 -12.95
N ASP A 213 10.51 -20.31 -13.56
CA ASP A 213 11.87 -20.54 -13.03
C ASP A 213 12.12 -19.72 -11.75
N LYS A 214 11.51 -18.53 -11.64
CA LYS A 214 11.67 -17.61 -10.50
C LYS A 214 10.66 -17.82 -9.37
N PHE A 215 9.50 -18.37 -9.68
CA PHE A 215 8.39 -18.53 -8.75
C PHE A 215 8.50 -19.83 -7.95
N ASP A 216 8.41 -19.73 -6.64
CA ASP A 216 8.62 -20.85 -5.72
C ASP A 216 7.69 -20.78 -4.50
N PRO A 217 6.40 -21.16 -4.62
CA PRO A 217 5.34 -20.76 -3.68
C PRO A 217 5.66 -21.08 -2.20
N VAL A 218 5.42 -20.13 -1.31
CA VAL A 218 5.77 -20.27 0.11
C VAL A 218 4.55 -20.69 0.91
N LEU A 219 4.76 -21.61 1.84
CA LEU A 219 3.74 -22.08 2.77
C LEU A 219 3.61 -21.09 3.94
N VAL A 220 2.39 -20.67 4.25
CA VAL A 220 2.10 -19.67 5.28
C VAL A 220 0.90 -20.05 6.14
N TYR A 221 1.00 -19.73 7.43
CA TYR A 221 -0.15 -19.68 8.33
C TYR A 221 -0.74 -18.26 8.30
N LEU A 222 -2.03 -18.16 7.99
CA LEU A 222 -2.81 -16.93 8.05
C LEU A 222 -3.88 -17.06 9.11
N LYS A 223 -4.06 -16.03 9.93
CA LYS A 223 -5.09 -16.01 10.96
C LYS A 223 -6.48 -15.94 10.32
N ASN A 224 -7.39 -16.74 10.86
CA ASN A 224 -8.84 -16.61 10.67
C ASN A 224 -9.37 -15.73 11.80
N ASN A 225 -10.19 -14.72 11.47
CA ASN A 225 -10.87 -13.93 12.50
C ASN A 225 -12.19 -14.56 12.97
N ASP A 226 -12.50 -15.76 12.49
CA ASP A 226 -13.62 -16.56 12.99
C ASP A 226 -13.38 -16.97 14.45
N SER A 227 -14.41 -16.86 15.29
CA SER A 227 -14.29 -16.94 16.76
C SER A 227 -14.02 -18.34 17.30
N ASP A 228 -14.17 -19.36 16.45
CA ASP A 228 -13.96 -20.77 16.81
C ASP A 228 -12.60 -21.26 16.31
N PHE A 229 -11.88 -21.91 17.22
CA PHE A 229 -10.56 -22.50 16.98
C PHE A 229 -10.63 -23.61 15.91
N PRO A 230 -9.60 -23.78 15.04
CA PRO A 230 -8.27 -23.16 15.10
C PRO A 230 -8.19 -21.77 14.48
N LYS A 231 -7.46 -20.88 15.17
CA LYS A 231 -7.22 -19.48 14.74
C LYS A 231 -6.41 -19.33 13.45
N TYR A 232 -5.79 -20.38 12.92
CA TYR A 232 -4.93 -20.30 11.73
C TYR A 232 -5.31 -21.33 10.66
N GLY A 233 -5.40 -20.87 9.41
CA GLY A 233 -5.41 -21.70 8.21
C GLY A 233 -4.02 -21.78 7.58
N LEU A 234 -3.75 -22.84 6.83
CA LEU A 234 -2.47 -23.10 6.15
C LEU A 234 -2.65 -22.98 4.64
N TYR A 235 -1.87 -22.10 4.02
CA TYR A 235 -2.03 -21.71 2.62
C TYR A 235 -0.68 -21.64 1.91
N TYR A 236 -0.69 -21.78 0.59
CA TYR A 236 0.41 -21.37 -0.26
C TYR A 236 0.15 -19.98 -0.83
N ILE A 237 1.17 -19.14 -0.80
CA ILE A 237 1.19 -17.82 -1.43
C ILE A 237 2.37 -17.71 -2.40
N SER A 238 2.32 -16.68 -3.25
CA SER A 238 3.49 -16.28 -4.02
C SER A 238 4.67 -16.00 -3.09
N ASN A 239 5.84 -16.54 -3.42
CA ASN A 239 7.09 -16.28 -2.67
C ASN A 239 7.75 -14.95 -3.00
N ILE A 240 7.19 -14.28 -4.00
CA ILE A 240 7.66 -13.01 -4.48
C ILE A 240 7.02 -11.96 -3.56
N ASP A 241 7.85 -10.98 -3.15
CA ASP A 241 7.48 -9.76 -2.43
C ASP A 241 5.99 -9.40 -2.62
N TYR A 242 5.28 -8.99 -1.56
CA TYR A 242 3.87 -8.54 -1.65
C TYR A 242 3.65 -7.45 -2.71
N ASN A 243 4.72 -6.77 -3.12
CA ASN A 243 4.70 -5.73 -4.12
C ASN A 243 4.85 -6.27 -5.56
N PHE A 244 5.09 -7.57 -5.76
CA PHE A 244 5.21 -8.18 -7.08
C PHE A 244 4.00 -7.93 -7.95
N LEU A 245 4.28 -7.39 -9.13
CA LEU A 245 3.28 -7.16 -10.16
C LEU A 245 3.39 -8.17 -11.30
N GLY A 246 4.60 -8.43 -11.80
CA GLY A 246 4.77 -9.26 -12.98
C GLY A 246 6.19 -9.34 -13.51
N ILE A 247 6.33 -9.86 -14.73
CA ILE A 247 7.63 -9.97 -15.43
C ILE A 247 7.76 -8.84 -16.44
N ASN A 248 8.82 -8.03 -16.34
CA ASN A 248 9.15 -7.01 -17.33
C ASN A 248 9.40 -7.67 -18.69
N ALA A 249 8.63 -7.25 -19.69
CA ALA A 249 8.62 -7.88 -21.01
C ALA A 249 9.87 -7.57 -21.84
N ILE A 250 10.72 -6.61 -21.44
CA ILE A 250 11.96 -6.27 -22.17
C ILE A 250 13.14 -7.10 -21.65
N ASN A 251 13.28 -7.22 -20.32
CA ASN A 251 14.48 -7.80 -19.70
C ASN A 251 14.21 -9.08 -18.90
N GLY A 252 12.96 -9.53 -18.80
CA GLY A 252 12.58 -10.75 -18.09
C GLY A 252 12.74 -10.66 -16.57
N LYS A 253 12.94 -9.47 -15.99
CA LYS A 253 13.07 -9.31 -14.53
C LYS A 253 11.71 -9.22 -13.86
N ALA A 254 11.62 -9.71 -12.62
CA ALA A 254 10.44 -9.49 -11.81
C ALA A 254 10.37 -8.01 -11.44
N VAL A 255 9.18 -7.42 -11.48
CA VAL A 255 8.97 -6.00 -11.14
C VAL A 255 7.80 -5.82 -10.20
N ASP A 256 7.86 -4.76 -9.41
CA ASP A 256 6.81 -4.36 -8.49
C ASP A 256 5.74 -3.46 -9.18
N TYR A 257 4.77 -2.97 -8.39
CA TYR A 257 3.75 -2.04 -8.88
C TYR A 257 4.29 -0.65 -9.27
N ASN A 258 5.51 -0.31 -8.85
CA ASN A 258 6.23 0.90 -9.26
C ASN A 258 7.09 0.66 -10.50
N GLY A 259 7.26 -0.59 -10.96
CA GLY A 259 8.15 -0.92 -12.07
C GLY A 259 9.61 -1.02 -11.70
N ASP A 260 9.90 -1.11 -10.40
CA ASP A 260 11.23 -1.36 -9.88
C ASP A 260 11.51 -2.86 -9.92
N GLU A 261 12.76 -3.20 -10.23
CA GLU A 261 13.19 -4.60 -10.28
C GLU A 261 13.15 -5.21 -8.88
N LEU A 262 12.43 -6.32 -8.76
CA LEU A 262 12.37 -7.08 -7.52
C LEU A 262 13.52 -8.09 -7.44
N TYR A 263 14.24 -8.01 -6.34
CA TYR A 263 15.18 -9.04 -5.91
C TYR A 263 14.45 -9.97 -4.95
N ASN A 264 14.16 -11.17 -5.42
CA ASN A 264 13.60 -12.22 -4.59
C ASN A 264 14.71 -12.87 -3.79
N ASP A 265 14.79 -12.55 -2.51
CA ASP A 265 15.51 -13.38 -1.57
C ASP A 265 14.78 -13.35 -0.24
N ILE A 266 14.22 -14.50 0.17
CA ILE A 266 13.88 -14.73 1.56
C ILE A 266 15.15 -15.27 2.22
N VAL A 267 15.64 -14.61 3.28
CA VAL A 267 16.73 -15.17 4.09
C VAL A 267 16.13 -15.96 5.24
N TYR A 268 16.51 -17.22 5.34
CA TYR A 268 16.16 -18.07 6.46
C TYR A 268 17.23 -17.93 7.55
N ILE A 269 16.83 -17.41 8.71
CA ILE A 269 17.64 -17.35 9.91
C ILE A 269 17.21 -18.50 10.81
N LYS A 270 18.10 -19.48 11.00
CA LYS A 270 17.82 -20.65 11.82
C LYS A 270 17.96 -20.30 13.31
N GLY A 271 16.95 -20.63 14.10
CA GLY A 271 17.00 -20.54 15.56
C GLY A 271 17.88 -21.63 16.18
N ASN A 272 18.34 -21.42 17.41
CA ASN A 272 19.07 -22.44 18.15
C ASN A 272 18.07 -23.47 18.71
N SER A 273 18.13 -24.70 18.19
CA SER A 273 17.16 -25.77 18.45
C SER A 273 17.28 -26.42 19.85
N THR A 274 17.89 -25.75 20.83
CA THR A 274 17.88 -26.26 22.20
C THR A 274 16.50 -25.99 22.77
N GLU A 275 15.58 -26.94 22.62
CA GLU A 275 14.29 -26.94 23.30
C GLU A 275 14.51 -26.50 24.75
N LEU A 276 13.94 -25.35 25.12
CA LEU A 276 13.75 -25.02 26.52
C LEU A 276 13.05 -26.21 27.15
N LYS A 277 13.75 -26.90 28.07
CA LYS A 277 13.22 -28.04 28.82
C LYS A 277 11.83 -27.66 29.27
N SER A 278 10.80 -28.36 28.78
CA SER A 278 9.46 -28.18 29.33
C SER A 278 9.57 -28.46 30.81
N PHE A 279 9.22 -27.46 31.62
CA PHE A 279 9.05 -27.72 33.03
C PHE A 279 7.81 -28.60 33.14
N ASN A 280 7.98 -29.86 33.53
CA ASN A 280 6.84 -30.74 33.85
C ASN A 280 6.19 -30.33 35.20
N LYS A 281 6.22 -29.03 35.52
CA LYS A 281 5.81 -28.45 36.78
C LYS A 281 5.12 -27.12 36.47
N ILE A 282 3.95 -26.93 37.06
CA ILE A 282 3.22 -25.67 37.10
C ILE A 282 4.19 -24.56 37.56
N VAL A 283 4.36 -23.53 36.73
CA VAL A 283 5.17 -22.36 37.09
C VAL A 283 4.42 -21.45 38.06
N SER A 284 5.10 -20.98 39.09
CA SER A 284 4.56 -19.97 40.00
C SER A 284 4.42 -18.60 39.32
N TYR A 285 3.71 -17.67 39.96
CA TYR A 285 3.62 -16.29 39.51
C TYR A 285 5.00 -15.63 39.38
N GLU A 286 5.88 -15.84 40.37
CA GLU A 286 7.25 -15.31 40.39
C GLU A 286 8.11 -15.92 39.29
N GLU A 287 8.02 -17.24 39.09
CA GLU A 287 8.72 -17.92 37.99
C GLU A 287 8.25 -17.38 36.63
N ALA A 288 6.94 -17.20 36.45
CA ALA A 288 6.35 -16.63 35.24
C ALA A 288 6.75 -15.17 35.01
N LEU A 289 6.86 -14.36 36.07
CA LEU A 289 7.34 -12.98 35.97
C LEU A 289 8.80 -12.92 35.54
N GLU A 290 9.65 -13.78 36.10
CA GLU A 290 11.08 -13.84 35.71
C GLU A 290 11.26 -14.31 34.27
N ILE A 291 10.43 -15.26 33.80
CA ILE A 291 10.37 -15.62 32.38
C ILE A 291 9.98 -14.39 31.55
N ALA A 292 8.90 -13.68 31.89
CA ALA A 292 8.45 -12.51 31.15
C ALA A 292 9.50 -11.40 31.07
N LYS A 293 10.21 -11.11 32.18
CA LYS A 293 11.32 -10.16 32.20
C LYS A 293 12.49 -10.62 31.34
N LYS A 294 12.81 -11.93 31.35
CA LYS A 294 13.90 -12.49 30.54
C LYS A 294 13.61 -12.31 29.04
N GLU A 295 12.37 -12.52 28.61
CA GLU A 295 12.01 -12.34 27.20
C GLU A 295 12.28 -10.91 26.71
N ILE A 296 12.09 -9.91 27.59
CA ILE A 296 12.35 -8.50 27.27
C ILE A 296 13.82 -8.14 27.40
N SER A 297 14.53 -8.68 28.40
CA SER A 297 15.96 -8.39 28.59
C SER A 297 16.83 -8.91 27.44
N ASN A 298 16.37 -9.94 26.71
CA ASN A 298 16.98 -10.40 25.46
C ASN A 298 17.01 -9.31 24.37
N LEU A 299 16.12 -8.32 24.45
CA LEU A 299 16.10 -7.13 23.58
C LEU A 299 16.99 -6.00 24.10
N LYS A 300 17.80 -6.26 25.13
CA LYS A 300 18.66 -5.31 25.85
C LYS A 300 17.91 -4.17 26.53
N ILE A 301 16.63 -4.37 26.86
CA ILE A 301 15.87 -3.44 27.71
C ILE A 301 15.69 -4.06 29.09
N ASN A 302 16.17 -3.36 30.10
CA ASN A 302 16.03 -3.74 31.50
C ASN A 302 15.11 -2.77 32.24
N ASP A 303 14.65 -3.18 33.42
CA ASP A 303 13.97 -2.32 34.40
C ASP A 303 12.63 -1.74 33.93
N LEU A 304 11.81 -2.52 33.21
CA LEU A 304 10.44 -2.12 32.95
C LEU A 304 9.59 -2.19 34.21
N ASN A 305 8.74 -1.19 34.40
CA ASN A 305 7.74 -1.15 35.47
C ASN A 305 6.56 -2.05 35.11
N ILE A 306 6.09 -2.86 36.05
CA ILE A 306 4.87 -3.65 35.88
C ILE A 306 3.67 -2.71 36.08
N LEU A 307 2.90 -2.49 35.02
CA LEU A 307 1.66 -1.72 35.06
C LEU A 307 0.49 -2.56 35.56
N SER A 308 0.42 -3.80 35.10
CA SER A 308 -0.61 -4.75 35.53
C SER A 308 -0.14 -6.18 35.30
N SER A 309 -0.61 -7.07 36.17
CA SER A 309 -0.46 -8.50 35.98
C SER A 309 -1.74 -9.21 36.40
N LYS A 310 -2.03 -10.36 35.78
CA LYS A 310 -3.17 -11.21 36.15
C LYS A 310 -2.95 -12.63 35.69
N LYS A 311 -3.56 -13.57 36.41
CA LYS A 311 -3.80 -14.93 35.94
C LYS A 311 -5.08 -14.96 35.11
N ILE A 312 -5.06 -15.66 33.99
CA ILE A 312 -6.20 -15.85 33.08
C ILE A 312 -6.38 -17.35 32.86
N ASP A 313 -7.50 -17.92 33.32
CA ASP A 313 -7.75 -19.37 33.25
C ASP A 313 -7.93 -19.90 31.82
N LYS A 314 -8.43 -19.05 30.91
CA LYS A 314 -8.59 -19.38 29.49
C LYS A 314 -8.06 -18.25 28.64
N TYR A 315 -6.75 -18.25 28.40
CA TYR A 315 -6.11 -17.24 27.57
C TYR A 315 -6.64 -17.32 26.14
N SER A 316 -7.05 -16.18 25.58
CA SER A 316 -7.83 -16.16 24.34
C SER A 316 -7.08 -16.73 23.13
N LEU A 317 -5.74 -16.73 23.15
CA LEU A 317 -4.93 -17.25 22.03
C LEU A 317 -4.74 -18.77 22.08
N THR A 318 -4.57 -19.35 23.26
CA THR A 318 -4.19 -20.77 23.42
C THR A 318 -5.28 -21.62 24.05
N GLY A 319 -6.29 -21.01 24.67
CA GLY A 319 -7.30 -21.71 25.48
C GLY A 319 -6.77 -22.25 26.82
N LYS A 320 -5.51 -21.97 27.16
CA LYS A 320 -4.83 -22.47 28.37
C LYS A 320 -4.75 -21.40 29.46
N THR A 321 -4.45 -21.82 30.68
CA THR A 321 -4.18 -20.91 31.78
C THR A 321 -2.85 -20.19 31.58
N ALA A 322 -2.83 -18.87 31.74
CA ALA A 322 -1.62 -18.07 31.58
C ALA A 322 -1.54 -16.92 32.58
N TYR A 323 -0.32 -16.55 32.96
CA TYR A 323 -0.01 -15.31 33.64
C TYR A 323 0.33 -14.24 32.61
N THR A 324 -0.35 -13.09 32.65
CA THR A 324 -0.07 -11.96 31.75
C THR A 324 0.57 -10.82 32.52
N PHE A 325 1.56 -10.19 31.91
CA PHE A 325 2.31 -9.07 32.47
C PHE A 325 2.36 -7.94 31.45
N ASN A 326 1.79 -6.78 31.80
CA ASN A 326 1.92 -5.56 31.03
C ASN A 326 2.94 -4.67 31.72
N MET A 327 3.95 -4.27 30.96
CA MET A 327 5.13 -3.59 31.46
C MET A 327 5.41 -2.37 30.59
N ASN A 328 5.93 -1.30 31.20
CA ASN A 328 6.35 -0.12 30.46
C ASN A 328 7.62 0.51 31.04
N ARG A 329 8.27 1.32 30.20
CA ARG A 329 9.31 2.26 30.58
C ARG A 329 9.23 3.46 29.65
N THR A 330 9.28 4.65 30.23
CA THR A 330 9.30 5.90 29.48
C THR A 330 10.37 6.79 30.10
N ASP A 331 11.44 6.98 29.34
CA ASP A 331 12.47 7.98 29.61
C ASP A 331 12.35 9.10 28.57
N GLU A 332 13.28 10.06 28.55
CA GLU A 332 13.24 11.21 27.63
C GLU A 332 13.15 10.78 26.16
N ASP A 333 14.03 9.88 25.73
CA ASP A 333 14.09 9.42 24.33
C ASP A 333 13.58 8.00 24.12
N LEU A 334 13.44 7.20 25.20
CA LEU A 334 13.07 5.78 25.15
C LEU A 334 11.62 5.57 25.59
N ILE A 335 10.84 4.90 24.74
CA ILE A 335 9.52 4.36 25.07
C ILE A 335 9.57 2.85 24.84
N ALA A 336 9.39 2.07 25.89
CA ALA A 336 9.26 0.62 25.81
C ALA A 336 7.92 0.18 26.42
N ASN A 337 7.12 -0.53 25.65
CA ASN A 337 5.90 -1.18 26.09
C ASN A 337 5.99 -2.67 25.80
N ALA A 338 5.63 -3.50 26.76
CA ALA A 338 5.66 -4.95 26.60
C ALA A 338 4.44 -5.60 27.25
N SER A 339 3.83 -6.52 26.54
CA SER A 339 2.83 -7.44 27.07
C SER A 339 3.31 -8.86 26.82
N VAL A 340 3.50 -9.62 27.89
CA VAL A 340 3.95 -11.01 27.81
C VAL A 340 2.95 -11.90 28.54
N ALA A 341 2.52 -12.98 27.88
CA ALA A 341 1.72 -14.04 28.50
C ALA A 341 2.56 -15.31 28.61
N VAL A 342 2.64 -15.87 29.81
CA VAL A 342 3.37 -17.10 30.13
C VAL A 342 2.37 -18.19 30.50
N ASP A 343 2.43 -19.31 29.79
CA ASP A 343 1.60 -20.48 30.04
C ASP A 343 1.97 -21.12 31.38
N GLU A 344 0.96 -21.35 32.22
CA GLU A 344 1.14 -21.84 33.59
C GLU A 344 1.72 -23.26 33.66
N GLU A 345 1.39 -24.12 32.69
CA GLU A 345 1.79 -25.52 32.74
C GLU A 345 3.20 -25.74 32.21
N SER A 346 3.58 -25.01 31.15
CA SER A 346 4.82 -25.22 30.42
C SER A 346 5.92 -24.20 30.76
N GLY A 347 5.57 -23.07 31.36
CA GLY A 347 6.51 -21.96 31.58
C GLY A 347 7.03 -21.33 30.29
N LYS A 348 6.30 -21.47 29.18
CA LYS A 348 6.66 -20.87 27.89
C LYS A 348 5.92 -19.54 27.71
N ALA A 349 6.61 -18.55 27.15
CA ALA A 349 5.94 -17.35 26.65
C ALA A 349 5.08 -17.74 25.43
N VAL A 350 3.76 -17.61 25.58
CA VAL A 350 2.76 -17.97 24.55
C VAL A 350 2.20 -16.76 23.82
N SER A 351 2.51 -15.56 24.31
CA SER A 351 2.25 -14.29 23.64
C SER A 351 3.30 -13.28 24.03
N GLU A 352 3.85 -12.57 23.05
CA GLU A 352 4.77 -11.46 23.24
C GLU A 352 4.33 -10.32 22.32
N ASN A 353 3.94 -9.18 22.89
CA ASN A 353 3.62 -7.98 22.14
C ASN A 353 4.46 -6.84 22.70
N ILE A 354 5.55 -6.52 22.02
CA ILE A 354 6.58 -5.61 22.51
C ILE A 354 6.79 -4.51 21.47
N ASP A 355 6.83 -3.27 21.90
CA ASP A 355 7.20 -2.12 21.05
C ASP A 355 8.16 -1.23 21.82
N ILE A 356 9.35 -1.08 21.26
CA ILE A 356 10.43 -0.29 21.83
C ILE A 356 10.84 0.73 20.78
N SER A 357 10.79 2.00 21.15
CA SER A 357 11.19 3.12 20.30
C SER A 357 12.21 3.97 21.03
N ASN A 358 13.28 4.37 20.36
CA ASN A 358 14.22 5.35 20.86
C ASN A 358 14.63 6.32 19.75
N ASN A 359 14.34 7.61 19.96
CA ASN A 359 14.62 8.66 18.98
C ASN A 359 16.12 8.95 18.83
N ASP A 360 16.87 8.79 19.91
CA ASP A 360 18.32 8.84 19.89
C ASP A 360 18.94 7.55 19.34
N GLY A 361 18.10 6.56 19.01
CA GLY A 361 18.45 5.26 18.48
C GLY A 361 18.83 4.25 19.58
N LEU A 362 18.27 3.05 19.46
CA LEU A 362 18.36 1.98 20.44
C LEU A 362 19.75 1.34 20.49
N PHE A 363 20.37 1.14 19.33
CA PHE A 363 21.66 0.44 19.20
C PHE A 363 22.46 1.04 18.05
N ASP A 364 23.76 1.28 18.27
CA ASP A 364 24.69 1.68 17.23
C ASP A 364 24.87 0.52 16.23
N THR A 365 24.07 0.61 15.18
CA THR A 365 24.14 -0.24 14.01
C THR A 365 24.22 0.71 12.83
N GLU A 366 25.32 1.48 12.72
CA GLU A 366 25.58 2.20 11.47
C GLU A 366 25.51 1.18 10.34
N GLY A 367 24.68 1.30 9.30
CA GLY A 367 24.80 0.41 8.13
C GLY A 367 23.57 -0.41 7.72
N ASP A 368 23.84 -1.36 6.84
CA ASP A 368 22.89 -2.01 5.93
C ASP A 368 22.20 -3.26 6.52
N ILE A 369 21.46 -3.97 5.67
CA ILE A 369 20.65 -5.15 6.03
C ILE A 369 21.42 -6.24 6.77
N ASP A 370 22.72 -6.41 6.49
CA ASP A 370 23.52 -7.48 7.11
C ASP A 370 23.73 -7.21 8.61
N ARG A 371 23.91 -5.94 8.99
CA ARG A 371 24.01 -5.56 10.40
C ARG A 371 22.69 -5.72 11.13
N VAL A 372 21.56 -5.46 10.47
CA VAL A 372 20.23 -5.74 11.03
C VAL A 372 20.04 -7.24 11.25
N ILE A 373 20.44 -8.07 10.27
CA ILE A 373 20.40 -9.53 10.40
C ILE A 373 21.25 -9.99 11.59
N ASP A 374 22.47 -9.48 11.75
CA ASP A 374 23.36 -9.87 12.83
C ASP A 374 22.86 -9.39 14.21
N TYR A 375 22.28 -8.19 14.27
CA TYR A 375 21.56 -7.73 15.45
C TYR A 375 20.44 -8.70 15.84
N VAL A 376 19.58 -9.08 14.88
CA VAL A 376 18.49 -10.05 15.09
C VAL A 376 19.03 -11.40 15.54
N LYS A 377 20.08 -11.94 14.90
CA LYS A 377 20.71 -13.18 15.36
C LYS A 377 21.22 -13.08 16.80
N GLY A 378 21.77 -11.93 17.20
CA GLY A 378 22.26 -11.70 18.55
C GLY A 378 21.16 -11.71 19.62
N ILE A 379 20.04 -11.03 19.37
CA ILE A 379 18.91 -11.02 20.32
C ILE A 379 18.11 -12.34 20.29
N PHE A 380 18.14 -13.09 19.19
CA PHE A 380 17.43 -14.37 19.01
C PHE A 380 18.31 -15.61 19.19
N SER A 381 19.59 -15.49 19.53
CA SER A 381 20.48 -16.66 19.70
C SER A 381 20.04 -17.59 20.82
N GLU A 382 19.26 -17.10 21.79
CA GLU A 382 18.68 -17.90 22.87
C GLU A 382 17.27 -18.42 22.60
N LYS A 383 16.65 -18.01 21.48
CA LYS A 383 15.28 -18.37 21.12
C LYS A 383 15.28 -19.60 20.21
N THR A 384 14.26 -20.43 20.35
CA THR A 384 14.12 -21.71 19.61
C THR A 384 13.51 -21.56 18.21
N TYR A 385 13.11 -20.33 17.85
CA TYR A 385 12.35 -20.07 16.64
C TYR A 385 13.28 -19.71 15.47
N SER A 386 12.92 -20.20 14.29
CA SER A 386 13.55 -19.75 13.05
C SER A 386 12.76 -18.58 12.47
N LEU A 387 13.44 -17.70 11.74
CA LEU A 387 12.87 -16.51 11.13
C LEU A 387 13.06 -16.53 9.61
N ALA A 388 12.08 -15.99 8.88
CA ALA A 388 12.16 -15.68 7.47
C ALA A 388 12.20 -14.15 7.33
N LEU A 389 13.30 -13.62 6.79
CA LEU A 389 13.45 -12.20 6.47
C LEU A 389 13.02 -11.96 5.02
N ILE A 390 12.16 -10.97 4.82
CA ILE A 390 11.93 -10.35 3.52
C ILE A 390 13.05 -9.34 3.27
N LYS A 391 13.95 -9.59 2.29
CA LYS A 391 15.16 -8.77 2.11
C LYS A 391 14.91 -7.32 1.72
N ASN A 392 13.78 -6.98 1.09
CA ASN A 392 13.50 -5.59 0.72
C ASN A 392 12.87 -4.86 1.90
N PRO A 393 13.57 -3.93 2.57
CA PRO A 393 12.93 -3.11 3.59
C PRO A 393 11.89 -2.19 2.96
N LEU A 394 10.78 -1.95 3.67
CA LEU A 394 9.85 -0.89 3.31
C LEU A 394 10.49 0.47 3.60
N ILE A 395 10.53 1.35 2.62
CA ILE A 395 11.13 2.68 2.75
C ILE A 395 10.03 3.72 2.88
N TYR A 396 10.05 4.50 3.97
CA TYR A 396 9.14 5.62 4.16
C TYR A 396 9.94 6.89 4.46
N GLY A 397 10.05 7.76 3.46
CA GLY A 397 10.95 8.90 3.51
C GLY A 397 12.40 8.44 3.69
N ASN A 398 12.95 8.73 4.87
CA ASN A 398 14.33 8.42 5.24
C ASN A 398 14.46 7.17 6.11
N GLU A 399 13.35 6.53 6.48
CA GLU A 399 13.34 5.35 7.35
C GLU A 399 13.25 4.06 6.53
N LYS A 400 13.88 2.99 7.04
CA LYS A 400 13.78 1.64 6.49
C LYS A 400 13.16 0.70 7.51
N THR A 401 12.18 -0.10 7.10
CA THR A 401 11.51 -1.09 7.95
C THR A 401 11.80 -2.50 7.45
N TYR A 402 12.46 -3.31 8.26
CA TYR A 402 12.76 -4.71 8.01
C TYR A 402 11.75 -5.61 8.74
N LEU A 403 11.25 -6.64 8.06
CA LEU A 403 10.26 -7.56 8.61
C LEU A 403 10.79 -8.99 8.60
N PHE A 404 10.84 -9.58 9.79
CA PHE A 404 11.22 -10.96 10.05
C PHE A 404 9.98 -11.71 10.55
N TYR A 405 9.61 -12.80 9.90
CA TYR A 405 8.46 -13.60 10.30
C TYR A 405 8.89 -14.90 10.94
N ARG A 406 8.14 -15.36 11.94
CA ARG A 406 8.39 -16.65 12.58
C ARG A 406 8.09 -17.80 11.63
N ILE A 407 8.95 -18.81 11.66
CA ILE A 407 8.75 -20.07 10.96
C ILE A 407 8.29 -21.13 11.95
N TYR A 408 7.19 -21.80 11.62
CA TYR A 408 6.62 -22.92 12.35
C TYR A 408 6.33 -24.07 11.38
N ASN A 409 6.90 -25.25 11.62
CA ASN A 409 6.76 -26.43 10.75
C ASN A 409 6.99 -26.14 9.25
N ASN A 410 8.09 -25.42 8.94
CA ASN A 410 8.47 -24.99 7.59
C ASN A 410 7.49 -24.01 6.91
N ALA A 411 6.51 -23.45 7.64
CA ALA A 411 5.61 -22.41 7.16
C ALA A 411 5.90 -21.08 7.85
N ILE A 412 5.76 -19.97 7.13
CA ILE A 412 5.83 -18.62 7.71
C ILE A 412 4.51 -18.32 8.43
N VAL A 413 4.56 -17.81 9.65
CA VAL A 413 3.37 -17.37 10.37
C VAL A 413 3.25 -15.86 10.19
N MET A 414 2.31 -15.39 9.37
CA MET A 414 2.28 -14.00 8.90
C MET A 414 1.99 -12.97 9.98
N ASP A 415 1.19 -13.31 10.98
CA ASP A 415 0.90 -12.41 12.09
C ASP A 415 2.00 -12.42 13.17
N ASN A 416 2.93 -13.37 13.08
CA ASN A 416 4.04 -13.50 14.01
C ASN A 416 5.30 -12.88 13.43
N TYR A 417 5.59 -11.63 13.81
CA TYR A 417 6.69 -10.86 13.23
C TYR A 417 7.55 -10.15 14.26
N LEU A 418 8.78 -9.90 13.84
CA LEU A 418 9.69 -8.91 14.38
C LEU A 418 9.88 -7.83 13.31
N ARG A 419 9.65 -6.59 13.69
CA ARG A 419 9.85 -5.40 12.88
C ARG A 419 11.00 -4.60 13.45
N ILE A 420 11.97 -4.28 12.60
CA ILE A 420 13.08 -3.38 12.92
C ILE A 420 12.94 -2.14 12.05
N LYS A 421 12.89 -0.94 12.63
CA LYS A 421 12.99 0.30 11.87
C LYS A 421 14.34 0.96 12.09
N THR A 422 14.91 1.48 11.02
CA THR A 422 16.13 2.29 11.05
C THR A 422 15.87 3.68 10.49
N ASP A 423 16.64 4.66 10.95
CA ASP A 423 16.69 5.99 10.35
C ASP A 423 17.50 6.02 9.03
N LYS A 424 17.78 7.23 8.53
CA LYS A 424 18.58 7.45 7.29
C LYS A 424 20.02 6.96 7.38
N ASP A 425 20.59 6.97 8.58
CA ASP A 425 22.00 6.63 8.82
C ASP A 425 22.14 5.13 9.18
N GLY A 426 21.01 4.41 9.24
CA GLY A 426 20.92 2.98 9.53
C GLY A 426 20.73 2.66 11.00
N LYS A 427 20.64 3.66 11.88
CA LYS A 427 20.48 3.44 13.32
C LYS A 427 19.11 2.86 13.63
N ILE A 428 19.05 1.78 14.41
CA ILE A 428 17.78 1.18 14.84
C ILE A 428 17.05 2.15 15.79
N ILE A 429 15.87 2.62 15.38
CA ILE A 429 15.02 3.54 16.14
C ILE A 429 13.77 2.86 16.71
N ASN A 430 13.38 1.70 16.17
CA ASN A 430 12.26 0.92 16.69
C ASN A 430 12.50 -0.59 16.54
N VAL A 431 12.13 -1.34 17.57
CA VAL A 431 12.03 -2.80 17.57
C VAL A 431 10.62 -3.15 18.04
N SER A 432 9.87 -3.86 17.21
CA SER A 432 8.52 -4.27 17.51
C SER A 432 8.33 -5.75 17.25
N ILE A 433 7.62 -6.41 18.15
CA ILE A 433 7.45 -7.84 18.23
C ILE A 433 5.97 -8.12 18.40
N ASN A 434 5.47 -9.05 17.61
CA ASN A 434 4.18 -9.66 17.80
C ASN A 434 4.34 -11.17 17.64
N TRP A 435 4.19 -11.92 18.72
CA TRP A 435 4.18 -13.37 18.71
C TRP A 435 2.95 -13.91 19.41
N ASP A 436 2.32 -14.89 18.79
CA ASP A 436 1.38 -15.79 19.43
C ASP A 436 1.73 -17.26 19.20
N ASP A 437 1.43 -18.08 20.20
CA ASP A 437 1.45 -19.55 20.14
C ASP A 437 0.04 -20.13 20.01
N ALA A 438 -0.89 -19.41 19.35
CA ALA A 438 -2.19 -19.99 19.05
C ALA A 438 -2.03 -21.28 18.22
N GLU A 439 -2.99 -22.20 18.35
CA GLU A 439 -2.91 -23.51 17.68
C GLU A 439 -2.87 -23.35 16.16
N LYS A 440 -1.88 -24.03 15.58
CA LYS A 440 -1.60 -24.05 14.16
C LYS A 440 -1.74 -25.50 13.70
N PRO A 441 -2.91 -25.89 13.15
CA PRO A 441 -3.15 -27.28 12.81
C PRO A 441 -2.13 -27.74 11.75
N CYS A 442 -1.57 -28.92 11.97
CA CYS A 442 -0.79 -29.62 10.96
C CYS A 442 -1.74 -30.49 10.15
N LYS A 443 -2.03 -30.06 8.92
CA LYS A 443 -2.84 -30.83 7.97
C LYS A 443 -1.93 -31.57 7.00
N LYS A 444 -2.48 -32.55 6.27
CA LYS A 444 -1.80 -33.12 5.10
C LYS A 444 -1.62 -31.99 4.07
N ILE A 445 -0.37 -31.75 3.69
CA ILE A 445 0.03 -30.65 2.80
C ILE A 445 0.20 -31.20 1.39
N VAL A 446 -0.37 -30.54 0.39
CA VAL A 446 -0.18 -30.90 -1.02
C VAL A 446 1.21 -30.52 -1.50
N ASP A 447 1.76 -31.28 -2.44
CA ASP A 447 3.08 -31.01 -3.01
C ASP A 447 3.17 -29.62 -3.66
N LYS A 448 4.28 -28.94 -3.37
CA LYS A 448 4.54 -27.57 -3.83
C LYS A 448 4.55 -27.44 -5.36
N ASN A 449 4.95 -28.47 -6.10
CA ASN A 449 4.96 -28.44 -7.57
C ASN A 449 3.56 -28.48 -8.16
N VAL A 450 2.62 -29.16 -7.49
CA VAL A 450 1.21 -29.13 -7.89
C VAL A 450 0.68 -27.71 -7.78
N VAL A 451 0.96 -27.04 -6.66
CA VAL A 451 0.56 -25.65 -6.43
C VAL A 451 1.20 -24.68 -7.42
N LYS A 452 2.49 -24.87 -7.71
CA LYS A 452 3.21 -24.09 -8.73
C LYS A 452 2.53 -24.17 -10.09
N ASN A 453 2.06 -25.34 -10.51
CA ASN A 453 1.30 -25.49 -11.75
C ASN A 453 -0.06 -24.78 -11.72
N ILE A 454 -0.72 -24.70 -10.56
CA ILE A 454 -1.97 -23.95 -10.40
C ILE A 454 -1.76 -22.45 -10.63
N PHE A 455 -0.66 -21.87 -10.14
CA PHE A 455 -0.34 -20.46 -10.41
C PHE A 455 -0.06 -20.20 -11.90
N LEU A 456 0.41 -21.22 -12.63
CA LEU A 456 0.83 -21.17 -14.03
C LEU A 456 -0.25 -21.62 -15.03
N ASP A 457 -1.44 -22.01 -14.58
CA ASP A 457 -2.47 -22.60 -15.44
C ASP A 457 -3.07 -21.59 -16.45
N GLU A 458 -2.89 -20.29 -16.21
CA GLU A 458 -3.33 -19.21 -17.09
C GLU A 458 -2.16 -18.50 -17.78
N LYS A 459 -2.37 -18.14 -19.06
CA LYS A 459 -1.40 -17.36 -19.82
C LYS A 459 -1.28 -15.94 -19.25
N PRO A 460 -0.06 -15.40 -19.10
CA PRO A 460 0.11 -14.03 -18.66
C PRO A 460 -0.42 -13.05 -19.70
N ILE A 461 -0.90 -11.90 -19.21
CA ILE A 461 -1.45 -10.83 -20.03
C ILE A 461 -0.47 -9.66 -20.03
N LEU A 462 -0.20 -9.11 -21.21
CA LEU A 462 0.65 -7.93 -21.36
C LEU A 462 -0.11 -6.68 -20.93
N TYR A 463 0.52 -5.88 -20.08
CA TYR A 463 0.10 -4.55 -19.67
C TYR A 463 1.27 -3.56 -19.83
N TYR A 464 0.95 -2.28 -19.86
CA TYR A 464 1.90 -1.23 -19.54
C TYR A 464 1.75 -0.79 -18.09
N ILE A 465 2.85 -0.46 -17.45
CA ILE A 465 2.86 0.16 -16.13
C ILE A 465 3.47 1.55 -16.26
N TYR A 466 2.94 2.48 -15.47
CA TYR A 466 3.50 3.82 -15.35
C TYR A 466 4.15 3.90 -13.97
N SER A 467 5.48 3.97 -13.93
CA SER A 467 6.24 4.03 -12.67
C SER A 467 6.06 5.36 -11.96
N ASN A 468 6.38 5.40 -10.67
CA ASN A 468 6.46 6.65 -9.92
C ASN A 468 7.54 7.60 -10.46
N GLU A 469 8.56 7.05 -11.13
CA GLU A 469 9.60 7.83 -11.84
C GLU A 469 9.14 8.37 -13.21
N GLY A 470 7.89 8.12 -13.60
CA GLY A 470 7.36 8.58 -14.89
C GLY A 470 7.78 7.76 -16.10
N LYS A 471 8.25 6.52 -15.90
CA LYS A 471 8.62 5.60 -16.99
C LYS A 471 7.45 4.71 -17.36
N ILE A 472 7.30 4.43 -18.65
CA ILE A 472 6.34 3.43 -19.15
C ILE A 472 7.07 2.13 -19.47
N GLN A 473 6.65 1.03 -18.86
CA GLN A 473 7.28 -0.27 -19.06
C GLN A 473 6.24 -1.36 -19.39
N PRO A 474 6.52 -2.27 -20.35
CA PRO A 474 5.67 -3.42 -20.62
C PRO A 474 5.93 -4.52 -19.59
N VAL A 475 4.86 -5.08 -19.02
CA VAL A 475 4.91 -6.10 -17.97
C VAL A 475 3.85 -7.17 -18.23
N TYR A 476 4.24 -8.42 -18.05
CA TYR A 476 3.36 -9.59 -18.06
C TYR A 476 2.80 -9.86 -16.67
N LEU A 477 1.49 -9.74 -16.52
CA LEU A 477 0.75 -10.02 -15.28
C LEU A 477 0.15 -11.43 -15.31
N PHE A 478 0.15 -12.11 -14.17
CA PHE A 478 -0.40 -13.46 -13.99
C PHE A 478 -1.69 -13.38 -13.18
N LYS A 479 -2.83 -13.72 -13.80
CA LYS A 479 -4.17 -13.61 -13.17
C LYS A 479 -4.31 -14.36 -11.84
N ASN A 480 -3.59 -15.48 -11.69
CA ASN A 480 -3.66 -16.26 -10.45
C ASN A 480 -2.94 -15.62 -9.25
N MET A 481 -2.28 -14.47 -9.43
CA MET A 481 -1.61 -13.75 -8.33
C MET A 481 -2.59 -13.19 -7.28
N ASP A 482 -3.85 -13.00 -7.64
CA ASP A 482 -4.89 -12.52 -6.73
C ASP A 482 -5.46 -13.62 -5.82
N TYR A 483 -4.86 -14.82 -5.85
CA TYR A 483 -5.31 -15.99 -5.10
C TYR A 483 -4.25 -16.52 -4.15
N ILE A 484 -4.72 -17.00 -3.00
CA ILE A 484 -3.98 -17.92 -2.14
C ILE A 484 -4.52 -19.33 -2.39
N ILE A 485 -3.69 -20.35 -2.19
CA ILE A 485 -4.09 -21.73 -2.42
C ILE A 485 -4.19 -22.44 -1.07
N ASP A 486 -5.35 -22.98 -0.73
CA ASP A 486 -5.50 -23.82 0.47
C ASP A 486 -4.55 -25.03 0.37
N ALA A 487 -3.66 -25.16 1.36
CA ALA A 487 -2.57 -26.12 1.30
C ALA A 487 -3.04 -27.59 1.45
N SER A 488 -4.29 -27.81 1.86
CA SER A 488 -4.87 -29.14 2.08
C SER A 488 -5.78 -29.60 0.94
N SER A 489 -6.40 -28.67 0.21
CA SER A 489 -7.43 -28.95 -0.80
C SER A 489 -7.09 -28.46 -2.20
N CYS A 490 -6.01 -27.67 -2.37
CA CYS A 490 -5.68 -26.97 -3.60
C CYS A 490 -6.75 -25.98 -4.10
N ARG A 491 -7.72 -25.63 -3.24
CA ARG A 491 -8.74 -24.65 -3.60
C ARG A 491 -8.10 -23.26 -3.75
N LYS A 492 -8.36 -22.60 -4.89
CA LYS A 492 -8.07 -21.18 -5.10
C LYS A 492 -9.02 -20.36 -4.23
N ILE A 493 -8.47 -19.46 -3.41
CA ILE A 493 -9.23 -18.53 -2.56
C ILE A 493 -8.76 -17.13 -2.94
N SER A 494 -9.69 -16.25 -3.34
CA SER A 494 -9.32 -14.88 -3.69
C SER A 494 -8.83 -14.13 -2.44
N VAL A 495 -7.77 -13.34 -2.57
CA VAL A 495 -7.25 -12.49 -1.48
C VAL A 495 -8.33 -11.53 -0.96
N ASN A 496 -9.20 -11.03 -1.83
CA ASN A 496 -10.31 -10.15 -1.43
C ASN A 496 -11.38 -10.89 -0.64
N GLU A 497 -11.72 -12.12 -1.03
CA GLU A 497 -12.65 -12.98 -0.27
C GLU A 497 -12.05 -13.32 1.10
N PHE A 498 -10.76 -13.64 1.15
CA PHE A 498 -10.04 -13.89 2.40
C PHE A 498 -10.06 -12.68 3.33
N LYS A 499 -9.86 -11.46 2.81
CA LYS A 499 -9.93 -10.21 3.58
C LYS A 499 -11.33 -9.79 4.00
N LYS A 500 -12.40 -10.22 3.31
CA LYS A 500 -13.78 -9.91 3.71
C LYS A 500 -14.27 -10.82 4.83
N ASN A 501 -13.72 -12.03 4.90
CA ASN A 501 -14.04 -13.04 5.93
C ASN A 501 -13.13 -12.93 7.17
N ASN A 502 -12.18 -11.99 7.15
CA ASN A 502 -11.32 -11.61 8.25
C ASN A 502 -11.66 -10.19 8.68
#